data_AF-F2K0H3-F1
#
_entry.id   AF-F2K0H3-F1
#
_cell.length_a   1.000
_cell.length_b   1.000
_cell.length_c   1.000
_cell.angle_alpha   90.00
_cell.angle_beta   90.00
_cell.angle_gamma   90.00
#
_symmetry.space_group_name_H-M   'P 1'
#
loop_
_entity.id
_entity.type
_entity.pdbx_description
1 polymer ?
#
loop_
_entity_poly.entity_id
_entity_poly.type
_entity_poly.pdbx_seq_one_letter_code
_entity_poly.pdbx_strand_id
1 'polypeptide(L)' 'MMIVDLVDEVDFKEMLKNSGVPITDDMSLEQVQLETIQWKAQSEAFSIKLNALISELSDDQITVLPDVQNVIDYLKTH' A
#
# COMPACT_ATOMS: atom_id res chain seq x y z
N MET A 1 -22.52 12.60 -8.05
CA MET A 1 -21.41 12.11 -8.89
C MET A 1 -20.41 11.54 -7.89
N MET A 2 -20.44 10.23 -7.62
CA MET A 2 -19.38 9.64 -6.82
C MET A 2 -18.19 9.49 -7.75
N ILE A 3 -17.20 10.36 -7.58
CA ILE A 3 -15.86 10.09 -8.09
C ILE A 3 -15.37 8.97 -7.18
N VAL A 4 -15.43 7.74 -7.68
CA VAL A 4 -14.71 6.63 -7.07
C VAL A 4 -13.23 6.94 -7.25
N ASP A 5 -12.48 6.99 -6.16
CA ASP A 5 -11.02 7.10 -6.23
C ASP A 5 -10.49 5.75 -6.70
N LEU A 6 -10.03 5.69 -7.94
CA LEU A 6 -9.38 4.52 -8.50
C LEU A 6 -7.90 4.58 -8.11
N VAL A 7 -7.44 3.60 -7.35
CA VAL A 7 -6.04 3.47 -6.94
C VAL A 7 -5.34 2.49 -7.86
N ASP A 8 -4.41 3.00 -8.65
CA ASP A 8 -3.49 2.21 -9.46
C ASP A 8 -2.12 1.99 -8.77
N GLU A 9 -1.17 1.38 -9.50
CA GLU A 9 0.18 1.15 -8.99
C GLU A 9 0.88 2.44 -8.57
N VAL A 10 0.72 3.52 -9.34
CA VAL A 10 1.37 4.80 -9.10
C VAL A 10 0.78 5.43 -7.84
N ASP A 11 -0.55 5.47 -7.73
CA ASP A 11 -1.24 5.99 -6.54
C ASP A 11 -0.81 5.23 -5.29
N PHE A 12 -0.78 3.91 -5.36
CA PHE A 12 -0.37 3.06 -4.24
C PHE A 12 1.09 3.32 -3.80
N LYS A 13 2.01 3.46 -4.77
CA LYS A 13 3.41 3.82 -4.48
C LYS A 13 3.50 5.21 -3.83
N GLU A 14 2.74 6.19 -4.30
CA GLU A 14 2.70 7.52 -3.69
C GLU A 14 2.18 7.48 -2.25
N MET A 15 1.11 6.72 -2.01
CA MET A 15 0.54 6.50 -0.68
C MET A 15 1.53 5.84 0.29
N LEU A 16 2.29 4.83 -0.16
CA LEU A 16 3.34 4.19 0.63
C LEU A 16 4.51 5.14 0.92
N LYS A 17 4.98 5.90 -0.09
CA LYS A 17 6.02 6.92 0.10
C LYS A 17 5.60 7.96 1.13
N ASN A 18 4.36 8.45 1.04
CA ASN A 18 3.80 9.41 2.00
C ASN A 18 3.68 8.84 3.42
N SER A 19 3.49 7.53 3.55
CA SER A 19 3.50 6.80 4.83
C SER A 19 4.91 6.63 5.42
N GLY A 20 5.95 6.88 4.62
CA GLY A 20 7.36 6.79 5.00
C GLY A 20 8.04 5.46 4.62
N VAL A 21 7.43 4.68 3.73
CA VAL A 21 8.04 3.46 3.19
C VAL A 21 9.17 3.84 2.23
N PRO A 22 10.38 3.26 2.35
CA PRO A 22 11.55 3.64 1.55
C PRO A 22 11.54 3.02 0.14
N ILE A 23 10.48 3.26 -0.63
CA ILE A 23 10.35 2.78 -2.01
C ILE A 23 10.60 3.90 -3.03
N THR A 24 10.94 3.51 -4.27
CA THR A 24 11.14 4.42 -5.40
C THR A 24 10.20 4.08 -6.55
N ASP A 25 9.93 5.05 -7.43
CA ASP A 25 9.00 4.88 -8.55
C ASP A 25 9.45 3.81 -9.56
N ASP A 26 10.76 3.62 -9.72
CA ASP A 26 11.38 2.60 -10.58
C ASP A 26 11.24 1.16 -10.06
N MET A 27 10.78 0.95 -8.81
CA MET A 27 10.60 -0.40 -8.26
C MET A 27 9.35 -1.07 -8.83
N SER A 28 9.42 -2.36 -9.15
CA SER A 28 8.22 -3.14 -9.48
C SER A 28 7.32 -3.32 -8.25
N LEU A 29 6.04 -3.66 -8.45
CA LEU A 29 5.13 -3.98 -7.34
C LEU A 29 5.67 -5.09 -6.42
N GLU A 30 6.35 -6.10 -6.96
CA GLU A 30 7.00 -7.15 -6.17
C GLU A 30 8.12 -6.60 -5.29
N GLN A 31 8.94 -5.69 -5.81
CA GLN A 31 10.01 -5.05 -5.03
C GLN A 31 9.41 -4.14 -3.95
N VAL A 32 8.39 -3.35 -4.29
CA VAL A 32 7.64 -2.50 -3.36
C VAL A 32 7.05 -3.35 -2.23
N GLN A 33 6.45 -4.49 -2.55
CA GLN A 33 5.90 -5.41 -1.57
C GLN A 33 6.97 -5.90 -0.60
N LEU A 34 8.12 -6.38 -1.11
CA LEU A 34 9.21 -6.87 -0.27
C LEU A 34 9.78 -5.78 0.64
N GLU A 35 10.06 -4.60 0.10
CA GLU A 35 10.55 -3.45 0.88
C GLU A 35 9.55 -3.02 1.95
N THR A 36 8.26 -3.01 1.62
CA THR A 36 7.19 -2.66 2.58
C THR A 36 7.11 -3.65 3.74
N ILE A 37 7.29 -4.95 3.47
CA ILE A 37 7.34 -6.00 4.50
C ILE A 37 8.56 -5.85 5.40
N GLN A 38 9.73 -5.62 4.79
CA GLN A 38 10.94 -5.40 5.57
C GLN A 38 10.81 -4.14 6.42
N TRP A 39 10.27 -3.06 5.86
CA TRP A 39 10.04 -1.81 6.56
C TRP A 39 9.10 -1.98 7.75
N LYS A 40 7.93 -2.61 7.57
CA LYS A 40 6.99 -2.80 8.68
C LYS A 40 7.55 -3.71 9.78
N ALA A 41 8.43 -4.64 9.44
CA ALA A 41 9.08 -5.53 10.40
C ALA A 41 10.13 -4.83 11.28
N GLN A 42 10.61 -3.64 10.88
CA GLN A 42 11.59 -2.87 11.66
C GLN A 42 10.99 -2.24 12.92
N SER A 43 9.69 -1.96 12.95
CA SER A 43 9.03 -1.33 14.11
C SER A 43 7.53 -1.58 14.11
N GLU A 44 6.98 -1.84 15.31
CA GLU A 44 5.53 -1.90 15.52
C GLU A 44 4.83 -0.61 15.07
N ALA A 45 5.47 0.55 15.23
CA ALA A 45 4.91 1.82 14.76
C ALA A 45 4.75 1.88 13.23
N PHE A 46 5.65 1.23 12.47
CA PHE A 46 5.56 1.12 11.02
C PHE A 46 4.46 0.15 10.60
N SER A 47 4.32 -0.97 11.32
CA SER A 47 3.20 -1.90 11.15
C SER A 47 1.84 -1.21 11.37
N ILE A 48 1.70 -0.41 12.44
CA ILE A 48 0.47 0.36 12.70
C ILE A 48 0.17 1.34 11.57
N LYS A 49 1.18 2.07 11.08
CA LYS A 49 1.02 2.99 9.94
C LYS A 49 0.56 2.28 8.67
N LEU A 50 1.18 1.14 8.34
CA LEU A 50 0.78 0.37 7.17
C LEU A 50 -0.65 -0.15 7.29
N ASN A 51 -1.04 -0.66 8.46
CA ASN A 51 -2.39 -1.15 8.70
C ASN A 51 -3.44 -0.03 8.61
N ALA A 52 -3.11 1.19 9.05
CA ALA A 52 -3.97 2.35 8.87
C ALA A 52 -4.19 2.64 7.37
N LEU A 53 -3.11 2.69 6.57
CA LEU A 53 -3.19 2.90 5.13
C LEU A 53 -4.03 1.82 4.43
N ILE A 54 -3.82 0.55 4.78
CA ILE A 54 -4.59 -0.58 4.24
C ILE A 54 -6.07 -0.48 4.61
N SER A 55 -6.38 0.02 5.82
CA SER A 55 -7.75 0.24 6.25
C SER A 55 -8.42 1.37 5.46
N GLU A 56 -7.68 2.44 5.13
CA GLU A 56 -8.18 3.51 4.25
C GLU A 56 -8.48 2.98 2.85
N LEU A 57 -7.58 2.17 2.29
CA LEU A 57 -7.75 1.52 0.97
C LEU A 57 -8.89 0.49 0.91
N SER A 58 -9.43 0.11 2.07
CA SER A 58 -10.58 -0.81 2.17
C SER A 58 -11.92 -0.06 2.32
N ASP A 59 -11.93 1.28 2.24
CA ASP A 59 -13.16 2.08 2.24
C ASP A 59 -13.98 1.85 0.96
N ASP A 60 -15.29 1.73 1.09
CA ASP A 60 -16.22 1.45 -0.04
C ASP A 60 -16.19 2.52 -1.15
N GLN A 61 -15.60 3.69 -0.90
CA GLN A 61 -15.45 4.76 -1.90
C GLN A 61 -14.18 4.66 -2.73
N ILE A 62 -13.24 3.78 -2.33
CA ILE A 62 -11.98 3.54 -3.03
C ILE A 62 -12.10 2.26 -3.84
N THR A 63 -11.78 2.34 -5.13
CA THR A 63 -11.62 1.16 -5.99
C THR A 63 -10.15 0.92 -6.21
N VAL A 64 -9.65 -0.25 -5.80
CA VAL A 64 -8.26 -0.62 -5.99
C VAL A 64 -8.15 -1.55 -7.20
N LEU A 65 -7.16 -1.33 -8.07
CA LEU A 65 -6.90 -2.26 -9.17
C LEU A 65 -6.50 -3.66 -8.67
N PRO A 66 -6.84 -4.74 -9.40
CA PRO A 66 -6.58 -6.11 -8.95
C PRO A 66 -5.12 -6.38 -8.58
N ASP A 67 -4.17 -5.85 -9.35
CA ASP A 67 -2.74 -6.03 -9.10
C ASP A 67 -2.29 -5.42 -7.76
N VAL A 68 -2.82 -4.25 -7.43
CA VAL A 68 -2.57 -3.57 -6.16
C VAL A 68 -3.28 -4.27 -5.01
N GLN A 69 -4.53 -4.72 -5.24
CA GLN A 69 -5.30 -5.48 -4.26
C GLN A 69 -4.55 -6.75 -3.82
N ASN A 70 -3.94 -7.46 -4.78
CA ASN A 70 -3.12 -8.63 -4.49
C ASN A 70 -1.94 -8.29 -3.56
N VAL A 71 -1.29 -7.14 -3.76
CA VAL A 71 -0.21 -6.68 -2.88
C VAL A 71 -0.74 -6.37 -1.49
N ILE A 72 -1.85 -5.64 -1.38
CA ILE A 72 -2.48 -5.29 -0.10
C ILE A 72 -2.83 -6.55 0.70
N ASP A 73 -3.45 -7.54 0.07
CA ASP A 73 -3.85 -8.77 0.76
C ASP A 73 -2.64 -9.62 1.20
N TYR A 74 -1.55 -9.56 0.43
CA TYR A 74 -0.29 -10.17 0.84
C TYR A 74 0.31 -9.48 2.08
N LEU A 75 0.31 -8.14 2.12
CA LEU A 75 0.81 -7.32 3.24
C LEU A 75 -0.01 -7.45 4.53
N LYS A 76 -1.31 -7.76 4.41
CA LYS A 76 -2.19 -8.10 5.55
C LYS A 76 -1.79 -9.44 6.20
N THR A 77 -1.27 -10.36 5.40
CA THR A 77 -1.01 -11.75 5.82
C THR A 77 0.42 -11.96 6.34
N HIS A 78 1.38 -11.18 5.86
CA HIS A 78 2.80 -11.21 6.24
C HIS A 78 3.19 -9.85 6.74
#